data_AF-A0A854E776-F1
#
_entry.id   AF-A0A854E776-F1
#
_cell.length_a   1.000
_cell.length_b   1.000
_cell.length_c   1.000
_cell.angle_alpha   90.00
_cell.angle_beta   90.00
_cell.angle_gamma   90.00
#
_symmetry.space_group_name_H-M   'P 1'
#
loop_
_entity.id
_entity.type
_entity.pdbx_description
1 polymer ?
#
loop_
_entity_poly.entity_id
_entity_poly.type
_entity_poly.pdbx_seq_one_letter_code
_entity_poly.pdbx_strand_id
1 'polypeptide(L)' 'MNTFYAGHFNVDIEITGDGPFVARGTLRPLWSQEPLRSVLGQGATEAEAVAAARELANAAATEMSLMERYRRYID' A
#
# COMPACT_ATOMS: atom_id res chain seq x y z
N MET A 1 10.31 -8.15 -3.00
CA MET A 1 8.87 -7.82 -2.95
C MET A 1 8.44 -7.93 -1.50
N ASN A 2 8.07 -6.80 -0.88
CA ASN A 2 7.75 -6.74 0.55
C ASN A 2 6.22 -6.64 0.68
N THR A 3 5.56 -7.75 0.98
CA THR A 3 4.10 -7.77 1.15
C THR A 3 3.76 -7.69 2.64
N PHE A 4 2.83 -6.81 3.01
CA PHE A 4 2.31 -6.72 4.37
C PHE A 4 0.79 -6.55 4.39
N TYR A 5 0.19 -6.80 5.54
CA TYR A 5 -1.25 -6.70 5.73
C TYR A 5 -1.63 -5.36 6.37
N ALA A 6 -2.59 -4.67 5.76
CA ALA A 6 -3.23 -3.47 6.29
C ALA A 6 -4.74 -3.72 6.30
N GLY A 7 -5.23 -4.34 7.39
CA GLY A 7 -6.63 -4.75 7.67
C GLY A 7 -7.55 -4.92 6.46
N HIS A 8 -7.99 -6.10 6.05
CA HIS A 8 -8.74 -6.40 4.80
C HIS A 8 -7.97 -6.22 3.48
N PHE A 9 -6.81 -5.56 3.47
CA PHE A 9 -5.99 -5.42 2.26
C PHE A 9 -4.59 -6.03 2.40
N ASN A 10 -4.17 -6.74 1.36
CA ASN A 10 -2.78 -7.08 1.09
C ASN A 10 -2.11 -5.88 0.41
N VAL A 11 -0.92 -5.51 0.88
CA VAL A 11 -0.15 -4.41 0.31
C VAL A 11 1.19 -4.93 -0.19
N ASP A 12 1.38 -4.90 -1.52
CA ASP A 12 2.65 -5.24 -2.14
C ASP A 12 3.51 -3.98 -2.30
N ILE A 13 4.70 -3.97 -1.70
CA ILE A 13 5.68 -2.91 -1.90
C ILE A 13 6.73 -3.32 -2.94
N GLU A 14 6.82 -2.47 -3.97
CA GLU A 14 7.88 -2.48 -4.98
C GLU A 14 8.73 -1.22 -4.80
N ILE A 15 10.04 -1.38 -4.72
CA ILE A 15 10.98 -0.28 -4.55
C ILE A 15 11.68 -0.05 -5.89
N THR A 16 11.83 1.21 -6.27
CA THR A 16 12.48 1.61 -7.51
C THR A 16 13.42 2.79 -7.25
N GLY A 17 14.54 2.80 -7.99
CA GLY A 17 15.53 3.88 -7.99
C GLY A 17 16.88 3.51 -7.36
N ASP A 18 17.94 4.10 -7.89
CA ASP A 18 19.32 4.06 -7.35
C ASP A 18 19.72 5.43 -6.72
N GLY A 19 18.73 6.27 -6.43
CA GLY A 19 18.80 7.64 -5.87
C GLY A 19 17.67 7.83 -4.85
N PRO A 20 17.04 9.01 -4.63
CA PRO A 20 15.91 9.09 -3.70
C PRO A 20 14.90 8.00 -4.05
N PHE A 21 14.74 7.05 -3.13
CA PHE A 21 14.07 5.80 -3.37
C PHE A 21 12.57 6.04 -3.40
N VAL A 22 11.89 5.36 -4.30
CA VAL A 22 10.43 5.41 -4.40
C VAL A 22 9.89 4.01 -4.18
N ALA A 23 9.08 3.86 -3.14
CA ALA A 23 8.37 2.64 -2.84
C ALA A 23 6.90 2.77 -3.23
N ARG A 24 6.44 1.92 -4.13
CA ARG A 24 5.05 1.81 -4.54
C ARG A 24 4.36 0.72 -3.73
N GLY A 25 3.40 1.11 -2.89
CA GLY A 25 2.52 0.19 -2.18
C GLY A 25 1.22 -0.02 -2.95
N THR A 26 0.93 -1.24 -3.39
CA THR A 26 -0.32 -1.57 -4.10
C THR A 26 -1.27 -2.31 -3.16
N LEU A 27 -2.41 -1.70 -2.87
CA LEU A 27 -3.45 -2.28 -2.03
C LEU A 27 -4.38 -3.16 -2.86
N ARG A 28 -4.54 -4.41 -2.42
CA ARG A 28 -5.41 -5.43 -2.99
C ARG A 28 -6.28 -6.02 -1.88
N PRO A 29 -7.54 -6.40 -2.15
CA PRO A 29 -8.36 -7.13 -1.16
C PRO A 29 -7.69 -8.43 -0.73
N LEU A 30 -8.01 -8.94 0.45
CA LEU A 30 -7.51 -10.25 0.88
C LEU A 30 -7.93 -11.39 -0.06
N TRP A 31 -9.16 -11.33 -0.55
CA TRP A 31 -9.80 -12.38 -1.34
C TRP A 31 -9.65 -12.20 -2.85
N SER A 32 -9.06 -11.08 -3.30
CA SER A 32 -8.86 -10.78 -4.71
C SER A 32 -7.48 -10.19 -4.96
N GLN A 33 -6.85 -10.54 -6.08
CA GLN A 33 -5.60 -9.92 -6.50
C GLN A 33 -5.80 -8.62 -7.31
N GLU A 34 -7.04 -8.16 -7.45
CA GLU A 34 -7.38 -6.91 -8.13
C GLU A 34 -6.77 -5.71 -7.38
N PRO A 35 -5.89 -4.92 -8.03
CA PRO A 35 -5.33 -3.72 -7.42
C PRO A 35 -6.41 -2.64 -7.34
N LEU A 36 -6.71 -2.16 -6.13
CA LEU A 36 -7.71 -1.12 -5.91
C LEU A 36 -7.10 0.28 -5.88
N ARG A 37 -5.94 0.39 -5.23
CA ARG A 37 -5.26 1.68 -5.03
C ARG A 37 -3.77 1.46 -4.92
N SER A 38 -3.01 2.45 -5.36
CA SER A 38 -1.56 2.50 -5.17
C SER A 38 -1.20 3.75 -4.39
N VAL A 39 -0.18 3.63 -3.55
CA VAL A 39 0.45 4.75 -2.83
C VAL A 39 1.93 4.80 -3.17
N LEU A 40 2.52 5.98 -3.07
CA LEU A 40 3.93 6.22 -3.36
C LEU A 40 4.58 6.85 -2.13
N GLY A 41 5.46 6.09 -1.48
CA GLY A 41 6.37 6.60 -0.46
C GLY A 41 7.71 6.96 -1.07
N GLN A 42 8.30 8.07 -0.63
CA GLN A 42 9.62 8.50 -1.06
C GLN A 42 10.55 8.63 0.14
N GLY A 43 11.84 8.35 -0.03
CA GLY A 43 12.84 8.45 1.03
C GLY A 43 14.25 8.61 0.48
N ALA A 44 15.20 9.06 1.30
CA ALA A 44 16.61 9.10 0.91
C ALA A 44 17.24 7.70 0.91
N THR A 45 16.65 6.76 1.66
CA THR A 45 17.02 5.33 1.68
C THR A 45 15.84 4.43 1.32
N GLU A 46 16.11 3.19 0.91
CA GLU A 46 15.08 2.18 0.66
C GLU A 46 14.16 2.00 1.88
N ALA A 47 14.75 1.92 3.07
CA ALA A 47 14.01 1.74 4.32
C ALA A 47 13.05 2.90 4.59
N GLU A 48 13.47 4.15 4.35
CA GLU A 48 12.62 5.33 4.49
C GLU A 48 11.49 5.33 3.46
N ALA A 49 11.78 5.00 2.19
CA ALA A 49 10.76 4.93 1.15
C ALA A 49 9.71 3.86 1.50
N VAL A 50 10.14 2.68 1.96
CA VAL A 50 9.25 1.60 2.41
C VAL A 50 8.42 2.03 3.61
N ALA A 51 9.03 2.68 4.61
CA ALA A 51 8.30 3.18 5.77
C ALA A 51 7.24 4.21 5.36
N ALA A 52 7.60 5.16 4.50
CA ALA A 52 6.66 6.15 3.97
C ALA A 52 5.51 5.49 3.19
N ALA A 53 5.81 4.52 2.33
CA ALA A 53 4.79 3.80 1.56
C ALA A 53 3.87 2.99 2.47
N ARG A 54 4.43 2.41 3.54
CA ARG A 54 3.68 1.62 4.53
C ARG A 54 2.70 2.48 5.33
N GLU A 55 3.14 3.65 5.80
CA GLU A 55 2.27 4.61 6.49
C GLU A 55 1.14 5.09 5.57
N LEU A 56 1.46 5.45 4.33
CA LEU A 56 0.46 5.87 3.34
C LEU A 56 -0.53 4.75 3.00
N ALA A 57 -0.06 3.51 2.90
CA ALA A 57 -0.92 2.37 2.63
C ALA A 57 -1.83 2.04 3.83
N ASN A 58 -1.34 2.15 5.06
CA ASN A 58 -2.19 2.00 6.25
C ASN A 58 -3.28 3.08 6.32
N ALA A 59 -2.92 4.33 6.04
CA ALA A 59 -3.88 5.43 5.94
C ALA A 59 -4.89 5.17 4.82
N ALA A 60 -4.43 4.76 3.64
CA ALA A 60 -5.30 4.42 2.52
C ALA A 60 -6.24 3.25 2.83
N ALA A 61 -5.77 2.19 3.46
CA ALA A 61 -6.58 1.04 3.87
C ALA A 61 -7.67 1.45 4.87
N THR A 62 -7.33 2.32 5.83
CA THR A 62 -8.29 2.87 6.79
C THR A 62 -9.33 3.73 6.08
N GLU A 63 -8.90 4.62 5.20
CA GLU A 63 -9.79 5.47 4.40
C GLU A 63 -10.72 4.62 3.52
N MET A 64 -10.17 3.59 2.88
CA MET A 64 -10.93 2.64 2.07
C MET A 64 -11.96 1.89 2.91
N SER A 65 -11.61 1.50 4.14
CA SER A 65 -12.51 0.83 5.08
C SER A 65 -13.75 1.64 5.44
N LEU A 66 -13.66 2.96 5.35
CA LEU A 66 -14.74 3.90 5.66
C LEU A 66 -15.57 4.30 4.43
N MET A 67 -15.10 4.01 3.21
CA MET A 67 -15.80 4.39 1.99
C MET A 67 -16.72 3.27 1.50
N GLU A 68 -17.98 3.63 1.23
CA GLU A 68 -19.01 2.69 0.76
C GLU A 68 -18.60 1.94 -0.53
N ARG A 69 -17.91 2.61 -1.46
CA ARG A 69 -17.42 2.01 -2.71
C ARG A 69 -16.50 0.81 -2.51
N TYR A 70 -15.81 0.73 -1.37
CA TYR A 70 -14.90 -0.37 -1.07
C TYR A 70 -15.52 -1.43 -0.16
N ARG A 71 -16.74 -1.22 0.34
CA ARG A 71 -17.37 -2.12 1.32
C ARG A 71 -17.45 -3.56 0.85
N ARG A 72 -17.71 -3.76 -0.46
CA ARG A 72 -17.72 -5.09 -1.08
C ARG A 72 -16.39 -5.86 -0.95
N TYR A 73 -15.28 -5.16 -0.73
CA TYR A 73 -13.92 -5.71 -0.60
C TYR A 73 -13.46 -5.93 0.84
N ILE A 74 -14.24 -5.48 1.81
CA ILE A 74 -13.92 -5.52 3.24
C ILE A 74 -14.78 -6.56 3.96
N ASP A 75 -16.00 -6.81 3.47
CA ASP A 75 -16.93 -7.82 4.00
C ASP A 75 -16.44 -9.26 3.76
#